data_AF-A0A0T1WST1-F1
#
_entry.id   AF-A0A0T1WST1-F1
#
_cell.length_a   1.000
_cell.length_b   1.000
_cell.length_c   1.000
_cell.angle_alpha   90.00
_cell.angle_beta   90.00
_cell.angle_gamma   90.00
#
_symmetry.space_group_name_H-M   'P 1'
#
loop_
_entity.id
_entity.type
_entity.pdbx_description
1 polymer ?
#
loop_
_entity_poly.entity_id
_entity_poly.type
_entity_poly.pdbx_seq_one_letter_code
_entity_poly.pdbx_strand_id
1 'polypeptide(L)'
;MSFPNKGKFFPDRNGHERDCDGQQAICFTAVIAAALRRSLGTTGAGVKTVAGWTGANEKTVKNWFSGRYGPSGEHLAVLVRHSDEVLNAFLVMAGRQDLMVAMKLAAAEQAIIELLIAVRSLPGDGEG
;
A
#
# COMPACT_ATOMS: atom_id res chain seq x y z
N MET A 1 4.59 11.44 -40.57
CA MET A 1 4.67 11.33 -39.09
C MET A 1 4.37 9.89 -38.72
N SER A 2 5.34 9.16 -38.18
CA SER A 2 5.19 7.72 -37.86
C SER A 2 4.96 7.53 -36.37
N PHE A 3 3.94 6.75 -36.00
CA PHE A 3 3.64 6.44 -34.60
C PHE A 3 4.53 5.29 -34.08
N PRO A 4 4.92 5.26 -32.79
CA PRO A 4 5.77 4.21 -32.24
C PRO A 4 5.03 2.87 -32.09
N ASN A 5 5.63 1.78 -32.60
CA ASN A 5 5.04 0.44 -32.66
C ASN A 5 5.12 -0.38 -31.35
N LYS A 6 5.32 0.26 -30.19
CA LYS A 6 5.25 -0.40 -28.87
C LYS A 6 4.67 0.56 -27.83
N GLY A 7 3.44 0.29 -27.42
CA GLY A 7 2.67 1.06 -26.44
C GLY A 7 3.16 0.89 -25.00
N LYS A 8 4.40 1.33 -24.69
CA LYS A 8 4.88 1.47 -23.31
C LYS A 8 5.62 2.78 -23.01
N PHE A 9 5.72 3.72 -23.95
CA PHE A 9 6.35 5.02 -23.68
C PHE A 9 5.66 6.15 -24.45
N PHE A 10 5.23 7.17 -23.71
CA PHE A 10 5.03 8.52 -24.23
C PHE A 10 6.37 9.26 -24.11
N PRO A 11 6.90 9.85 -25.19
CA PRO A 11 8.11 10.65 -25.10
C PRO A 11 7.76 12.06 -24.60
N ASP A 12 8.58 12.61 -23.71
CA ASP A 12 8.96 14.01 -23.88
C ASP A 12 10.45 14.20 -23.63
N ARG A 13 11.00 15.15 -24.39
CA ARG A 13 12.39 15.27 -24.80
C ARG A 13 13.28 16.00 -23.81
N ASN A 14 12.76 16.50 -22.69
CA ASN A 14 13.53 17.24 -21.70
C ASN A 14 13.07 16.89 -20.27
N GLY A 15 13.98 16.34 -19.47
CA GLY A 15 13.70 15.82 -18.13
C GLY A 15 13.47 16.90 -17.08
N HIS A 16 12.24 17.42 -17.00
CA HIS A 16 11.76 18.04 -15.77
C HIS A 16 10.83 17.09 -15.02
N GLU A 17 11.19 16.87 -13.75
CA GLU A 17 10.27 16.43 -12.72
C GLU A 17 9.01 17.30 -12.67
N ARG A 18 7.93 16.66 -12.20
CA ARG A 18 6.76 17.25 -11.53
C ARG A 18 5.86 18.13 -12.38
N ASP A 19 4.68 17.58 -12.69
CA ASP A 19 3.43 18.33 -12.57
C ASP A 19 2.51 17.57 -11.59
N CYS A 20 2.86 17.66 -10.31
CA CYS A 20 1.85 17.69 -9.26
C CYS A 20 1.69 19.15 -8.83
N ASP A 21 1.63 20.06 -9.80
CA ASP A 21 1.35 21.47 -9.58
C ASP A 21 -0.17 21.66 -9.67
N GLY A 22 -0.79 21.60 -8.51
CA GLY A 22 -2.23 21.67 -8.35
C GLY A 22 -2.53 21.31 -6.91
N GLN A 23 -2.85 22.34 -6.11
CA GLN A 23 -2.98 22.40 -4.65
C GLN A 23 -3.86 21.31 -3.96
N GLN A 24 -4.35 20.30 -4.67
CA GLN A 24 -5.17 19.18 -4.17
C GLN A 24 -4.91 17.81 -4.85
N ALA A 25 -3.98 17.69 -5.80
CA ALA A 25 -3.74 16.43 -6.50
C ALA A 25 -2.91 15.47 -5.64
N ILE A 26 -3.53 14.39 -5.14
CA ILE A 26 -2.84 13.34 -4.40
C ILE A 26 -1.83 12.65 -5.32
N CYS A 27 -0.53 12.87 -5.09
CA CYS A 27 0.52 12.27 -5.90
C CYS A 27 0.66 10.76 -5.60
N PHE A 28 0.27 9.93 -6.57
CA PHE A 28 0.31 8.47 -6.48
C PHE A 28 1.67 7.94 -6.01
N THR A 29 2.78 8.42 -6.59
CA THR A 29 4.11 7.92 -6.26
C THR A 29 4.52 8.26 -4.83
N ALA A 30 4.21 9.47 -4.37
CA ALA A 30 4.50 9.90 -3.00
C ALA A 30 3.67 9.13 -1.97
N VAL A 31 2.39 8.92 -2.25
CA VAL A 31 1.47 8.19 -1.36
C VAL A 31 1.85 6.71 -1.25
N ILE A 32 2.16 6.05 -2.36
CA ILE A 32 2.62 4.66 -2.33
C ILE A 32 3.99 4.54 -1.66
N ALA A 33 4.92 5.46 -1.91
CA ALA A 33 6.22 5.47 -1.21
C ALA A 33 6.05 5.58 0.31
N ALA A 34 5.18 6.50 0.76
CA ALA A 34 4.89 6.65 2.17
C ALA A 34 4.24 5.39 2.78
N ALA A 35 3.35 4.74 2.05
CA ALA A 35 2.72 3.48 2.47
C ALA A 35 3.75 2.35 2.62
N LEU A 36 4.62 2.15 1.64
CA LEU A 36 5.67 1.15 1.69
C LEU A 36 6.62 1.36 2.87
N ARG A 37 7.00 2.61 3.15
CA ARG A 37 7.85 2.96 4.30
C ARG A 37 7.17 2.73 5.64
N ARG A 38 5.85 2.94 5.74
CA ARG A 38 5.09 2.61 6.96
C ARG A 38 4.99 1.10 7.19
N SER A 39 4.78 0.35 6.11
CA SER A 39 4.62 -1.11 6.18
C SER A 39 5.93 -1.84 6.51
N LEU A 40 7.05 -1.41 5.91
CA LEU A 40 8.30 -2.18 5.92
C LEU A 40 9.53 -1.38 6.40
N GLY A 41 9.34 -0.13 6.80
CA GLY A 41 10.42 0.78 7.14
C GLY A 41 11.19 1.30 5.91
N THR A 42 12.27 2.03 6.15
CA THR A 42 13.14 2.60 5.10
C THR A 42 14.39 1.76 4.82
N THR A 43 14.48 0.56 5.40
CA THR A 43 15.68 -0.27 5.35
C THR A 43 15.80 -1.03 4.01
N GLY A 44 17.02 -1.48 3.69
CA GLY A 44 17.24 -2.36 2.54
C GLY A 44 16.50 -3.70 2.60
N ALA A 45 16.11 -4.15 3.79
CA ALA A 45 15.30 -5.35 3.97
C ALA A 45 13.90 -5.18 3.38
N GLY A 46 13.26 -4.02 3.59
CA GLY A 46 11.94 -3.73 3.01
C GLY A 46 11.93 -3.76 1.48
N VAL A 47 13.00 -3.25 0.85
CA VAL A 47 13.19 -3.33 -0.61
C VAL A 47 13.25 -4.78 -1.09
N LYS A 48 13.99 -5.65 -0.39
CA LYS A 48 14.11 -7.06 -0.76
C LYS A 48 12.78 -7.81 -0.58
N THR A 49 12.06 -7.52 0.49
CA THR A 49 10.73 -8.09 0.73
C THR A 49 9.77 -7.74 -0.41
N VAL A 50 9.70 -6.47 -0.79
CA VAL A 50 8.84 -6.03 -1.90
C VAL A 50 9.27 -6.61 -3.24
N ALA A 51 10.58 -6.69 -3.50
CA ALA A 51 11.10 -7.36 -4.69
C ALA A 51 10.67 -8.84 -4.72
N GLY A 52 10.72 -9.54 -3.58
CA GLY A 52 10.27 -10.91 -3.44
C GLY A 52 8.77 -11.10 -3.68
N TRP A 53 7.93 -10.18 -3.19
CA TRP A 53 6.48 -10.22 -3.45
C TRP A 53 6.16 -10.00 -4.93
N THR A 54 6.76 -8.96 -5.52
CA THR A 54 6.34 -8.42 -6.81
C THR A 54 7.10 -8.99 -8.01
N GLY A 55 8.23 -9.67 -7.77
CA GLY A 55 9.15 -10.11 -8.82
C GLY A 55 9.92 -8.97 -9.49
N ALA A 56 9.76 -7.73 -9.03
CA ALA A 56 10.45 -6.58 -9.60
C ALA A 56 11.91 -6.49 -9.15
N ASN A 57 12.77 -5.96 -10.01
CA ASN A 57 14.16 -5.61 -9.69
C ASN A 57 14.23 -4.66 -8.49
N GLU A 58 15.16 -4.92 -7.56
CA GLU A 58 15.44 -4.04 -6.41
C GLU A 58 15.63 -2.56 -6.78
N LYS A 59 16.25 -2.24 -7.93
CA LYS A 59 16.38 -0.84 -8.39
C LYS A 59 15.02 -0.21 -8.68
N THR A 60 14.11 -0.95 -9.29
CA THR A 60 12.73 -0.50 -9.54
C THR A 60 11.99 -0.29 -8.23
N VAL A 61 12.13 -1.24 -7.30
CA VAL A 61 11.54 -1.14 -5.97
C VAL A 61 12.10 0.05 -5.19
N LYS A 62 13.42 0.28 -5.23
CA LYS A 62 14.05 1.48 -4.63
C LYS A 62 13.47 2.77 -5.18
N ASN A 63 13.13 2.82 -6.47
CA ASN A 63 12.45 3.98 -7.05
C ASN A 63 11.02 4.16 -6.53
N TRP A 64 10.31 3.07 -6.22
CA TRP A 64 9.01 3.14 -5.56
C TRP A 64 9.14 3.64 -4.12
N PHE A 65 10.09 3.09 -3.36
CA PHE A 65 10.38 3.55 -2.01
C PHE A 65 10.86 5.00 -1.96
N SER A 66 11.49 5.53 -3.01
CA SER A 66 11.89 6.95 -3.09
C SER A 66 10.75 7.87 -3.55
N GLY A 67 9.69 7.32 -4.16
CA GLY A 67 8.61 8.08 -4.77
C GLY A 67 8.97 8.66 -6.14
N ARG A 68 10.13 8.29 -6.72
CA ARG A 68 10.58 8.76 -8.04
C ARG A 68 9.72 8.21 -9.17
N TYR A 69 9.32 6.94 -9.06
CA TYR A 69 8.41 6.28 -10.00
C TYR A 69 7.39 5.45 -9.22
N GLY A 70 6.20 5.27 -9.76
CA GLY A 70 5.17 4.40 -9.17
C GLY A 70 5.28 2.95 -9.66
N PRO A 71 4.69 1.98 -8.93
CA PRO A 71 4.49 0.64 -9.47
C PRO A 71 3.50 0.67 -10.64
N SER A 72 3.63 -0.29 -11.56
CA SER A 72 2.57 -0.54 -12.55
C SER A 72 1.33 -1.11 -11.86
N GLY A 73 0.18 -1.14 -12.57
CA GLY A 73 -1.05 -1.72 -12.01
C GLY A 73 -0.90 -3.16 -11.53
N GLU A 74 -0.17 -4.01 -12.27
CA GLU A 74 0.13 -5.39 -11.88
C GLU A 74 0.94 -5.46 -10.57
N HIS A 75 2.02 -4.68 -10.47
CA HIS A 75 2.82 -4.65 -9.25
C HIS A 75 2.04 -4.04 -8.07
N LEU A 76 1.19 -3.04 -8.33
CA LEU A 76 0.33 -2.45 -7.30
C LEU A 76 -0.66 -3.46 -6.75
N ALA A 77 -1.31 -4.27 -7.61
CA ALA A 77 -2.23 -5.31 -7.16
C ALA A 77 -1.54 -6.32 -6.22
N VAL A 78 -0.29 -6.69 -6.54
CA VAL A 78 0.53 -7.55 -5.67
C VAL A 78 0.86 -6.85 -4.35
N LEU A 79 1.28 -5.58 -4.39
CA LEU A 79 1.58 -4.81 -3.18
C LEU A 79 0.36 -4.71 -2.26
N VAL A 80 -0.81 -4.38 -2.82
CA VAL A 80 -2.09 -4.27 -2.10
C VAL A 80 -2.49 -5.60 -1.46
N ARG A 81 -2.18 -6.73 -2.09
CA ARG A 81 -2.41 -8.07 -1.53
C ARG A 81 -1.55 -8.37 -0.30
N HIS A 82 -0.37 -7.77 -0.19
CA HIS A 82 0.60 -8.08 0.85
C HIS A 82 0.75 -6.99 1.93
N SER A 83 0.23 -5.78 1.72
CA SER A 83 0.37 -4.66 2.65
C SER A 83 -0.94 -3.89 2.81
N ASP A 84 -1.47 -3.93 4.03
CA ASP A 84 -2.65 -3.17 4.43
C ASP A 84 -2.41 -1.65 4.36
N GLU A 85 -1.17 -1.19 4.61
CA GLU A 85 -0.83 0.22 4.44
C GLU A 85 -0.93 0.67 2.99
N VAL A 86 -0.54 -0.19 2.04
CA VAL A 86 -0.64 0.10 0.60
C VAL A 86 -2.10 0.01 0.14
N LEU A 87 -2.85 -1.00 0.60
CA LEU A 87 -4.30 -1.08 0.37
C LEU A 87 -5.01 0.20 0.85
N ASN A 88 -4.70 0.64 2.07
CA ASN A 88 -5.27 1.86 2.64
C ASN A 88 -4.95 3.09 1.81
N ALA A 89 -3.69 3.27 1.48
CA ALA A 89 -3.24 4.39 0.66
C ALA A 89 -3.97 4.40 -0.70
N PHE A 90 -4.15 3.24 -1.33
CA PHE A 90 -4.88 3.11 -2.57
C PHE A 90 -6.37 3.45 -2.43
N LEU A 91 -7.05 2.97 -1.38
CA LEU A 91 -8.47 3.25 -1.14
C LEU A 91 -8.72 4.72 -0.81
N VAL A 92 -7.83 5.38 -0.06
CA VAL A 92 -7.88 6.83 0.18
C VAL A 92 -7.78 7.59 -1.14
N MET A 93 -6.83 7.23 -2.01
CA MET A 93 -6.71 7.84 -3.34
C MET A 93 -7.95 7.59 -4.22
N ALA A 94 -8.59 6.43 -4.07
CA ALA A 94 -9.81 6.08 -4.80
C ALA A 94 -11.07 6.71 -4.19
N GLY A 95 -10.98 7.44 -3.07
CA GLY A 95 -12.14 7.99 -2.36
C GLY A 95 -13.05 6.92 -1.73
N ARG A 96 -12.51 5.73 -1.44
CA ARG A 96 -13.23 4.54 -0.93
C ARG A 96 -12.71 4.05 0.43
N GLN A 97 -12.25 4.98 1.25
CA GLN A 97 -11.71 4.69 2.59
C GLN A 97 -12.77 4.17 3.59
N ASP A 98 -14.04 4.40 3.31
CA ASP A 98 -15.20 3.88 4.04
C ASP A 98 -15.22 2.35 4.08
N LEU A 99 -14.81 1.68 2.99
CA LEU A 99 -14.71 0.22 2.92
C LEU A 99 -13.78 -0.34 4.01
N MET A 100 -12.70 0.38 4.34
CA MET A 100 -11.80 -0.03 5.41
C MET A 100 -12.40 0.13 6.80
N VAL A 101 -13.18 1.19 7.03
CA VAL A 101 -13.82 1.42 8.32
C VAL A 101 -14.78 0.28 8.62
N ALA A 102 -15.61 -0.11 7.64
CA ALA A 102 -16.53 -1.22 7.77
C ALA A 102 -15.79 -2.54 8.08
N MET A 103 -14.72 -2.85 7.35
CA MET A 103 -13.94 -4.07 7.58
C MET A 103 -13.26 -4.10 8.96
N LYS A 104 -12.65 -2.98 9.38
CA LYS A 104 -11.99 -2.87 10.69
C LYS A 104 -12.98 -2.97 11.84
N LEU A 105 -14.17 -2.39 11.69
CA LEU A 105 -15.22 -2.46 12.69
C LEU A 105 -15.74 -3.89 12.85
N ALA A 106 -16.00 -4.59 11.74
CA ALA A 106 -16.41 -5.99 11.76
C ALA A 106 -15.34 -6.89 12.42
N ALA A 107 -14.06 -6.66 12.10
CA ALA A 107 -12.96 -7.39 12.74
C ALA A 107 -12.86 -7.09 14.25
N ALA A 108 -13.06 -5.84 14.66
CA ALA A 108 -13.04 -5.44 16.07
C ALA A 108 -14.23 -6.04 16.84
N GLU A 109 -15.42 -6.06 16.26
CA GLU A 109 -16.60 -6.70 16.85
C GLU A 109 -16.34 -8.19 17.10
N GLN A 110 -15.79 -8.89 16.11
CA GLN A 110 -15.45 -10.31 16.23
C GLN A 110 -14.40 -10.55 17.34
N ALA A 111 -13.34 -9.74 17.39
CA ALA A 111 -12.31 -9.84 18.41
C ALA A 111 -12.85 -9.58 19.83
N ILE A 112 -13.80 -8.64 19.99
CA ILE A 112 -14.45 -8.36 21.26
C ILE A 112 -15.33 -9.54 21.68
N ILE A 113 -16.08 -10.14 20.76
CA ILE A 113 -16.91 -11.32 21.04
C ILE A 113 -16.04 -12.48 21.54
N GLU A 114 -14.94 -12.77 20.83
CA GLU A 114 -14.00 -13.82 21.22
C GLU A 114 -13.40 -13.57 22.60
N LEU A 115 -12.99 -12.33 22.89
CA LEU A 115 -12.48 -11.95 24.20
C LEU A 115 -13.55 -12.11 25.31
N LEU A 116 -14.79 -11.71 25.05
CA LEU A 116 -15.88 -11.86 26.01
C LEU A 116 -16.20 -13.33 26.31
N ILE A 117 -16.15 -14.20 25.29
CA ILE A 117 -16.29 -15.64 25.46
C ILE A 117 -15.16 -16.17 26.33
N ALA A 118 -13.91 -15.78 26.04
CA ALA A 118 -12.74 -16.18 26.83
C ALA A 118 -12.87 -15.76 28.29
N VAL A 119 -13.23 -14.50 28.57
CA VAL A 119 -13.42 -13.98 29.94
C VAL A 119 -14.50 -14.74 30.69
N ARG A 120 -15.65 -15.03 30.05
CA ARG A 120 -16.75 -15.78 30.67
C ARG A 120 -16.44 -17.26 30.89
N SER A 121 -15.44 -17.79 30.19
CA SER A 121 -15.01 -19.18 30.31
C SER A 121 -13.94 -19.36 31.39
N LEU A 122 -13.46 -18.26 32.02
CA LEU A 122 -12.58 -18.35 33.17
C LEU A 122 -13.38 -18.88 34.37
N PRO A 123 -12.95 -19.99 35.01
CA PRO A 123 -13.58 -20.44 36.25
C PRO A 123 -13.46 -19.32 37.28
N GLY A 124 -14.56 -19.02 37.98
CA GLY A 124 -14.51 -18.09 39.10
C GLY A 124 -13.56 -18.64 40.16
N ASP A 125 -12.57 -17.85 40.56
CA ASP A 125 -11.69 -18.14 41.71
C ASP A 125 -12.49 -18.05 43.02
N GLY A 126 -13.42 -18.97 43.19
CA GLY A 126 -14.32 -19.06 44.33
C GLY A 126 -14.99 -20.42 44.37
N GLU A 127 -14.28 -21.40 44.94
CA GLU A 127 -14.71 -22.10 46.16
C GLU A 127 -13.75 -23.27 46.45
N GLY A 128 -13.13 -23.25 47.64
CA GLY A 128 -12.25 -24.27 48.18
C GLY A 128 -11.23 -23.74 49.17
#